data_AF-A0A090W9K4-F1
#
_entry.id   AF-A0A090W9K4-F1
#
_cell.length_a   1.000
_cell.length_b   1.000
_cell.length_c   1.000
_cell.angle_alpha   90.00
_cell.angle_beta   90.00
_cell.angle_gamma   90.00
#
_symmetry.space_group_name_H-M   'P 1'
#
loop_
_entity.id
_entity.type
_entity.pdbx_description
1 polymer ?
#
loop_
_entity_poly.entity_id
_entity_poly.type
_entity_poly.pdbx_seq_one_letter_code
_entity_poly.pdbx_strand_id
1 'polypeptide(L)'
;MGDKNIVVWDHNRDLISHRANTIFEDPEAMKYAWGIGFHWYETWTGGEPKYDNLKNIKESFPTKNLLFTEGCQEQFDPTQYQRWSNAERYGNSMINDFNSGTVGWTDWNILLNEKGGPNHVQNFCFAPIHADKNTNELIYTPSYYYIGHFSKFIKKGAFRVSTTTSRSTLESTSFKNSDGTIVTVVMNKTDHKIDYKLIVGDSEISVEIEPHAIQTLIY
;
A
#
# COMPACT_ATOMS: atom_id res chain seq x y z
N MET A 1 -16.55 -15.83 20.46
CA MET A 1 -15.87 -15.00 19.45
C MET A 1 -16.61 -15.19 18.12
N GLY A 2 -17.80 -14.59 17.96
CA GLY A 2 -18.70 -14.78 16.80
C GLY A 2 -18.15 -14.16 15.50
N ASP A 3 -18.76 -13.07 15.01
CA ASP A 3 -18.51 -12.53 13.65
C ASP A 3 -17.19 -11.74 13.46
N LYS A 4 -16.20 -11.92 14.34
CA LYS A 4 -14.93 -11.17 14.29
C LYS A 4 -13.83 -12.02 13.64
N ASN A 5 -13.20 -11.45 12.62
CA ASN A 5 -12.01 -12.03 11.99
C ASN A 5 -10.79 -11.87 12.89
N ILE A 6 -9.93 -12.90 12.92
CA ILE A 6 -8.64 -12.87 13.61
C ILE A 6 -7.52 -12.77 12.57
N VAL A 7 -6.68 -11.75 12.72
CA VAL A 7 -5.48 -11.52 11.92
C VAL A 7 -4.27 -11.89 12.76
N VAL A 8 -3.41 -12.77 12.27
CA VAL A 8 -2.19 -13.19 12.97
C VAL A 8 -0.95 -12.45 12.43
N TRP A 9 0.20 -12.63 13.10
CA TRP A 9 1.49 -11.99 12.80
C TRP A 9 1.59 -10.51 13.15
N ASP A 10 0.99 -9.63 12.35
CA ASP A 10 0.97 -8.18 12.55
C ASP A 10 2.38 -7.59 12.76
N HIS A 11 3.30 -7.94 11.85
CA HIS A 11 4.68 -7.46 11.84
C HIS A 11 5.24 -7.49 10.39
N ASN A 12 6.54 -7.34 10.19
CA ASN A 12 7.12 -7.06 8.89
C ASN A 12 7.04 -8.25 7.92
N ARG A 13 7.24 -7.98 6.62
CA ARG A 13 7.21 -9.01 5.57
C ARG A 13 8.41 -9.95 5.58
N ASP A 14 9.45 -9.67 6.35
CA ASP A 14 10.71 -10.42 6.35
C ASP A 14 10.57 -11.85 6.93
N LEU A 15 9.91 -12.02 8.07
CA LEU A 15 9.70 -13.31 8.74
C LEU A 15 8.29 -13.89 8.52
N ILE A 16 7.47 -13.22 7.71
CA ILE A 16 6.05 -13.57 7.54
C ILE A 16 5.83 -15.00 7.04
N SER A 17 6.69 -15.51 6.14
CA SER A 17 6.54 -16.87 5.61
C SER A 17 6.75 -17.94 6.68
N HIS A 18 7.75 -17.78 7.56
CA HIS A 18 7.97 -18.70 8.67
C HIS A 18 6.75 -18.73 9.60
N ARG A 19 6.12 -17.57 9.83
CA ARG A 19 4.97 -17.42 10.70
C ARG A 19 3.69 -17.96 10.07
N ALA A 20 3.51 -17.73 8.78
CA ALA A 20 2.44 -18.34 8.00
C ALA A 20 2.51 -19.87 8.06
N ASN A 21 3.67 -20.47 7.78
CA ASN A 21 3.84 -21.93 7.86
C ASN A 21 3.54 -22.45 9.27
N THR A 22 4.12 -21.83 10.31
CA THR A 22 3.89 -22.24 11.71
C THR A 22 2.41 -22.26 12.08
N ILE A 23 1.64 -21.25 11.66
CA ILE A 23 0.25 -21.06 12.10
C ILE A 23 -0.74 -21.79 11.18
N PHE A 24 -0.50 -21.77 9.86
CA PHE A 24 -1.44 -22.29 8.88
C PHE A 24 -1.24 -23.77 8.57
N GLU A 25 -0.10 -24.38 8.92
CA GLU A 25 0.10 -25.84 8.87
C GLU A 25 -0.46 -26.57 10.09
N ASP A 26 -0.77 -25.87 11.19
CA ASP A 26 -1.51 -26.41 12.33
C ASP A 26 -3.03 -26.22 12.12
N PRO A 27 -3.80 -27.30 11.87
CA PRO A 27 -5.25 -27.19 11.64
C PRO A 27 -6.02 -26.59 12.82
N GLU A 28 -5.55 -26.78 14.05
CA GLU A 28 -6.21 -26.26 15.24
C GLU A 28 -6.03 -24.75 15.40
N ALA A 29 -4.90 -24.21 14.94
CA ALA A 29 -4.68 -22.77 14.86
C ALA A 29 -5.33 -22.17 13.60
N MET A 30 -5.18 -22.82 12.45
CA MET A 30 -5.62 -22.34 11.14
C MET A 30 -7.12 -22.03 11.11
N LYS A 31 -7.96 -22.80 11.81
CA LYS A 31 -9.43 -22.58 11.82
C LYS A 31 -9.84 -21.25 12.45
N TYR A 32 -9.00 -20.66 13.30
CA TYR A 32 -9.28 -19.37 13.94
C TYR A 32 -8.73 -18.19 13.13
N ALA A 33 -7.66 -18.38 12.36
CA ALA A 33 -7.05 -17.31 11.59
C ALA A 33 -7.81 -17.01 10.29
N TRP A 34 -8.39 -15.82 10.18
CA TRP A 34 -8.98 -15.32 8.93
C TRP A 34 -7.90 -14.95 7.90
N GLY A 35 -6.76 -14.45 8.38
CA GLY A 35 -5.64 -14.03 7.55
C GLY A 35 -4.41 -13.68 8.38
N ILE A 36 -3.40 -13.17 7.69
CA ILE A 36 -2.13 -12.72 8.28
C ILE A 36 -1.93 -11.23 7.97
N GLY A 37 -1.61 -10.48 9.01
CA GLY A 37 -1.39 -9.04 9.00
C GLY A 37 0.08 -8.74 8.82
N PHE A 38 0.43 -7.65 8.15
CA PHE A 38 1.82 -7.27 7.95
C PHE A 38 2.08 -5.77 7.86
N HIS A 39 3.33 -5.39 8.13
CA HIS A 39 3.87 -4.03 8.07
C HIS A 39 4.99 -3.92 7.02
N TRP A 40 5.54 -2.72 6.81
CA TRP A 40 6.60 -2.47 5.81
C TRP A 40 7.97 -2.02 6.35
N TYR A 41 8.21 -2.16 7.65
CA TYR A 41 9.35 -1.52 8.26
C TYR A 41 10.68 -2.23 7.94
N GLU A 42 10.68 -3.46 7.38
CA GLU A 42 11.88 -4.31 7.18
C GLU A 42 13.02 -3.68 6.36
N THR A 43 12.73 -2.65 5.57
CA THR A 43 13.71 -1.96 4.72
C THR A 43 14.73 -1.16 5.54
N TRP A 44 14.54 -1.00 6.86
CA TRP A 44 15.51 -0.39 7.77
C TRP A 44 16.91 -1.04 7.70
N THR A 45 16.98 -2.29 7.24
CA THR A 45 18.21 -3.07 7.02
C THR A 45 18.97 -2.70 5.74
N GLY A 46 18.44 -1.76 4.92
CA GLY A 46 19.01 -1.36 3.64
C GLY A 46 18.63 -2.26 2.45
N GLY A 47 17.71 -3.21 2.65
CA GLY A 47 17.19 -4.09 1.61
C GLY A 47 15.87 -3.60 1.01
N GLU A 48 15.48 -4.22 -0.11
CA GLU A 48 14.19 -3.98 -0.77
C GLU A 48 13.01 -4.62 -0.02
N PRO A 49 11.79 -4.06 -0.14
CA PRO A 49 10.58 -4.63 0.44
C PRO A 49 10.35 -6.08 0.00
N LYS A 50 9.92 -6.94 0.92
CA LYS A 50 9.77 -8.38 0.68
C LYS A 50 8.40 -8.76 0.12
N TYR A 51 7.98 -8.14 -0.98
CA TYR A 51 6.68 -8.42 -1.62
C TYR A 51 6.52 -9.87 -2.08
N ASP A 52 7.62 -10.54 -2.46
CA ASP A 52 7.58 -11.94 -2.90
C ASP A 52 7.21 -12.91 -1.76
N ASN A 53 7.51 -12.56 -0.49
CA ASN A 53 7.06 -13.36 0.64
C ASN A 53 5.54 -13.40 0.74
N LEU A 54 4.86 -12.30 0.37
CA LEU A 54 3.41 -12.25 0.30
C LEU A 54 2.85 -13.15 -0.81
N LYS A 55 3.48 -13.14 -1.99
CA LYS A 55 3.10 -14.02 -3.11
C LYS A 55 3.22 -15.49 -2.72
N ASN A 56 4.34 -15.87 -2.09
CA ASN A 56 4.57 -17.23 -1.63
C ASN A 56 3.51 -17.68 -0.61
N ILE A 57 3.11 -16.81 0.33
CA ILE A 57 2.01 -17.12 1.26
C ILE A 57 0.70 -17.28 0.51
N LYS A 58 0.40 -16.41 -0.46
CA LYS A 58 -0.84 -16.50 -1.22
C LYS A 58 -0.92 -17.77 -2.06
N GLU A 59 0.21 -18.23 -2.58
CA GLU A 59 0.33 -19.51 -3.31
C GLU A 59 0.15 -20.71 -2.38
N SER A 60 0.84 -20.74 -1.24
CA SER A 60 0.78 -21.85 -0.28
C SER A 60 -0.55 -21.92 0.47
N PHE A 61 -1.18 -20.77 0.77
CA PHE A 61 -2.39 -20.66 1.59
C PHE A 61 -3.46 -19.79 0.89
N PRO A 62 -3.98 -20.22 -0.28
CA PRO A 62 -4.83 -19.38 -1.13
C PRO A 62 -6.15 -18.94 -0.47
N THR A 63 -6.64 -19.71 0.51
CA THR A 63 -7.85 -19.39 1.28
C THR A 63 -7.63 -18.35 2.38
N LYS A 64 -6.38 -18.00 2.70
CA LYS A 64 -6.04 -17.01 3.74
C LYS A 64 -5.88 -15.62 3.11
N ASN A 65 -6.32 -14.63 3.87
CA ASN A 65 -6.22 -13.23 3.48
C ASN A 65 -4.89 -12.63 3.93
N LEU A 66 -4.35 -11.73 3.12
CA LEU A 66 -3.23 -10.87 3.45
C LEU A 66 -3.77 -9.47 3.76
N LEU A 67 -3.41 -8.89 4.90
CA LEU A 67 -3.87 -7.57 5.29
C LEU A 67 -2.67 -6.69 5.64
N PHE A 68 -2.48 -5.57 4.95
CA PHE A 68 -1.53 -4.57 5.41
C PHE A 68 -2.17 -3.78 6.55
N THR A 69 -1.62 -3.95 7.75
CA THR A 69 -2.21 -3.46 8.99
C THR A 69 -1.61 -2.15 9.46
N GLU A 70 -0.36 -1.86 9.09
CA GLU A 70 0.34 -0.65 9.51
C GLU A 70 1.56 -0.34 8.64
N GLY A 71 1.75 0.94 8.34
CA GLY A 71 3.06 1.52 8.02
C GLY A 71 3.02 3.03 8.11
N CYS A 72 4.19 3.64 8.29
CA CYS A 72 4.37 5.09 8.25
C CYS A 72 5.73 5.46 7.66
N GLN A 73 5.94 6.75 7.38
CA GLN A 73 7.29 7.27 7.15
C GLN A 73 7.89 7.68 8.48
N GLU A 74 8.95 6.99 8.85
CA GLU A 74 9.69 7.13 10.09
C GLU A 74 10.61 8.37 10.00
N GLN A 75 11.28 8.70 11.10
CA GLN A 75 12.28 9.79 11.15
C GLN A 75 11.71 11.15 10.68
N PHE A 76 10.71 11.65 11.41
CA PHE A 76 10.08 12.92 11.11
C PHE A 76 11.08 14.09 11.01
N ASP A 77 10.93 14.92 9.96
CA ASP A 77 11.65 16.17 9.76
C ASP A 77 10.66 17.28 9.37
N PRO A 78 10.50 18.34 10.18
CA PRO A 78 9.54 19.41 9.91
C PRO A 78 9.86 20.24 8.67
N THR A 79 11.04 20.09 8.07
CA THR A 79 11.40 20.73 6.79
C THR A 79 10.97 19.91 5.57
N GLN A 80 10.51 18.68 5.77
CA GLN A 80 10.32 17.67 4.72
C GLN A 80 8.85 17.25 4.53
N TYR A 81 7.88 18.08 4.92
CA TYR A 81 6.45 17.80 4.70
C TYR A 81 6.09 17.49 3.24
N GLN A 82 6.82 18.11 2.30
CA GLN A 82 6.60 17.98 0.86
C GLN A 82 7.63 17.06 0.19
N ARG A 83 8.29 16.18 0.95
CA ARG A 83 9.24 15.20 0.40
C ARG A 83 8.50 14.17 -0.45
N TRP A 84 8.65 14.26 -1.76
CA TRP A 84 7.89 13.44 -2.70
C TRP A 84 8.19 11.94 -2.62
N SER A 85 9.45 11.58 -2.34
CA SER A 85 9.87 10.18 -2.19
C SER A 85 9.10 9.45 -1.08
N ASN A 86 8.59 10.16 -0.07
CA ASN A 86 7.74 9.60 0.97
C ASN A 86 6.42 9.08 0.35
N ALA A 87 5.83 9.84 -0.56
CA ALA A 87 4.62 9.47 -1.30
C ALA A 87 4.87 8.27 -2.21
N GLU A 88 5.99 8.27 -2.95
CA GLU A 88 6.35 7.19 -3.86
C GLU A 88 6.50 5.84 -3.13
N ARG A 89 6.99 5.84 -1.89
CA ARG A 89 7.00 4.64 -1.04
C ARG A 89 5.58 4.13 -0.73
N TYR A 90 4.60 5.00 -0.46
CA TYR A 90 3.18 4.60 -0.35
C TYR A 90 2.66 3.99 -1.64
N GLY A 91 2.85 4.67 -2.77
CA GLY A 91 2.39 4.18 -4.08
C GLY A 91 3.01 2.82 -4.44
N ASN A 92 4.32 2.68 -4.25
CA ASN A 92 5.04 1.44 -4.48
C ASN A 92 4.52 0.30 -3.59
N SER A 93 4.35 0.55 -2.29
CA SER A 93 3.84 -0.47 -1.37
C SER A 93 2.43 -0.89 -1.71
N MET A 94 1.50 0.07 -1.89
CA MET A 94 0.10 -0.25 -2.19
C MET A 94 -0.01 -1.05 -3.50
N ILE A 95 0.67 -0.62 -4.57
CA ILE A 95 0.66 -1.36 -5.85
C ILE A 95 1.15 -2.79 -5.65
N ASN A 96 2.33 -2.97 -5.03
CA ASN A 96 2.94 -4.29 -4.94
C ASN A 96 2.25 -5.19 -3.92
N ASP A 97 1.78 -4.66 -2.80
CA ASP A 97 1.00 -5.41 -1.80
C ASP A 97 -0.29 -5.95 -2.41
N PHE A 98 -1.05 -5.11 -3.11
CA PHE A 98 -2.26 -5.53 -3.81
C PHE A 98 -1.96 -6.54 -4.92
N ASN A 99 -0.87 -6.33 -5.66
CA ASN A 99 -0.42 -7.27 -6.69
C ASN A 99 0.00 -8.63 -6.10
N SER A 100 0.38 -8.68 -4.83
CA SER A 100 0.69 -9.91 -4.08
C SER A 100 -0.53 -10.56 -3.40
N GLY A 101 -1.74 -10.00 -3.56
CA GLY A 101 -2.98 -10.60 -3.03
C GLY A 101 -3.46 -10.02 -1.70
N THR A 102 -2.93 -8.85 -1.30
CA THR A 102 -3.42 -8.09 -0.14
C THR A 102 -4.87 -7.63 -0.37
N VAL A 103 -5.71 -7.73 0.66
CA VAL A 103 -7.15 -7.43 0.57
C VAL A 103 -7.57 -6.14 1.26
N GLY A 104 -6.63 -5.47 1.93
CA GLY A 104 -6.85 -4.20 2.61
C GLY A 104 -5.52 -3.56 3.02
N TRP A 105 -5.52 -2.25 3.16
CA TRP A 105 -4.33 -1.46 3.44
C TRP A 105 -4.66 -0.33 4.41
N THR A 106 -3.95 -0.28 5.55
CA THR A 106 -4.22 0.65 6.64
C THR A 106 -2.94 1.45 6.95
N ASP A 107 -3.03 2.77 6.78
CA ASP A 107 -1.99 3.70 7.24
C ASP A 107 -1.94 3.76 8.78
N TRP A 108 -0.85 4.28 9.34
CA TRP A 108 -0.69 4.36 10.79
C TRP A 108 -1.45 5.51 11.45
N ASN A 109 -0.83 6.70 11.56
CA ASN A 109 -1.47 7.86 12.20
C ASN A 109 -2.17 8.71 11.14
N ILE A 110 -3.49 8.82 11.24
CA ILE A 110 -4.29 9.66 10.33
C ILE A 110 -3.90 11.14 10.42
N LEU A 111 -3.54 11.61 11.63
CA LEU A 111 -3.19 13.00 11.92
C LEU A 111 -2.10 13.04 13.00
N LEU A 112 -1.06 13.83 12.78
CA LEU A 112 -0.05 14.19 13.78
C LEU A 112 0.06 15.71 13.90
N ASN A 113 0.69 16.21 14.96
CA ASN A 113 0.97 17.63 15.11
C ASN A 113 2.18 18.06 14.25
N GLU A 114 2.53 19.35 14.28
CA GLU A 114 3.65 19.95 13.55
C GLU A 114 5.05 19.42 13.92
N LYS A 115 5.11 18.48 14.88
CA LYS A 115 6.34 17.84 15.37
C LYS A 115 6.34 16.32 15.13
N GLY A 116 5.39 15.80 14.36
CA GLY A 116 5.27 14.35 14.10
C GLY A 116 4.83 13.53 15.32
N GLY A 117 4.15 14.16 16.29
CA GLY A 117 3.69 13.53 17.52
C GLY A 117 2.25 13.94 17.90
N PRO A 118 1.88 13.86 19.20
CA PRO A 118 2.72 13.49 20.33
C PRO A 118 3.11 12.00 20.33
N ASN A 119 4.31 11.69 20.79
CA ASN A 119 4.76 10.32 21.05
C ASN A 119 5.52 10.30 22.38
N HIS A 120 5.09 9.44 23.31
CA HIS A 120 5.61 9.42 24.69
C HIS A 120 7.08 8.97 24.80
N VAL A 121 7.60 8.25 23.80
CA VAL A 121 9.02 7.86 23.69
C VAL A 121 9.76 8.63 22.58
N GLN A 122 9.15 9.71 22.06
CA GLN A 122 9.75 10.59 21.06
C GLN A 122 10.08 9.89 19.71
N ASN A 123 9.38 8.80 19.38
CA ASN A 123 9.49 8.14 18.08
C ASN A 123 8.57 8.82 17.04
N PHE A 124 8.98 10.00 16.55
CA PHE A 124 8.15 10.83 15.67
C PHE A 124 8.17 10.36 14.21
N CYS A 125 7.01 10.43 13.58
CA CYS A 125 6.78 9.98 12.20
C CYS A 125 6.05 11.06 11.39
N PHE A 126 6.03 10.92 10.07
CA PHE A 126 5.07 11.63 9.24
C PHE A 126 3.71 10.92 9.28
N ALA A 127 2.65 11.72 9.24
CA ALA A 127 1.30 11.30 8.90
C ALA A 127 0.93 11.88 7.53
N PRO A 128 -0.08 11.32 6.83
CA PRO A 128 -0.59 11.92 5.59
C PRO A 128 -1.04 13.37 5.79
N ILE A 129 -1.56 13.70 6.97
CA ILE A 129 -1.98 15.05 7.35
C ILE A 129 -1.30 15.42 8.67
N HIS A 130 -0.81 16.66 8.77
CA HIS A 130 -0.37 17.26 10.02
C HIS A 130 -1.22 18.48 10.40
N ALA A 131 -1.48 18.69 11.68
CA ALA A 131 -2.10 19.90 12.21
C ALA A 131 -1.04 20.84 12.75
N ASP A 132 -0.89 22.03 12.15
CA ASP A 132 -0.04 23.09 12.66
C ASP A 132 -0.83 23.96 13.64
N LYS A 133 -0.51 23.81 14.93
CA LYS A 133 -1.19 24.56 15.99
C LYS A 133 -0.78 26.03 16.05
N ASN A 134 0.33 26.43 15.41
CA ASN A 134 0.76 27.83 15.40
C ASN A 134 -0.05 28.63 14.38
N THR A 135 -0.37 28.04 13.24
CA THR A 135 -1.14 28.67 12.17
C THR A 135 -2.63 28.28 12.19
N ASN A 136 -3.00 27.21 12.91
CA ASN A 136 -4.32 26.60 12.90
C ASN A 136 -4.72 26.06 11.51
N GLU A 137 -3.74 25.52 10.79
CA GLU A 137 -3.92 24.97 9.44
C GLU A 137 -3.59 23.47 9.38
N LEU A 138 -4.08 22.81 8.34
CA LEU A 138 -3.74 21.43 8.01
C LEU A 138 -2.68 21.40 6.91
N ILE A 139 -1.61 20.65 7.15
CA ILE A 139 -0.57 20.37 6.17
C ILE A 139 -0.87 19.00 5.56
N TYR A 140 -1.29 19.00 4.29
CA TYR A 140 -1.44 17.79 3.50
C TYR A 140 -0.09 17.42 2.89
N THR A 141 0.40 16.24 3.21
CA THR A 141 1.65 15.72 2.63
C THR A 141 1.35 15.03 1.29
N PRO A 142 2.36 14.86 0.41
CA PRO A 142 2.21 14.06 -0.81
C PRO A 142 1.61 12.67 -0.58
N SER A 143 1.93 12.02 0.54
CA SER A 143 1.40 10.70 0.92
C SER A 143 -0.13 10.66 1.00
N TYR A 144 -0.78 11.74 1.44
CA TYR A 144 -2.24 11.85 1.46
C TYR A 144 -2.84 11.68 0.07
N TYR A 145 -2.24 12.34 -0.92
CA TYR A 145 -2.71 12.28 -2.31
C TYR A 145 -2.44 10.89 -2.90
N TYR A 146 -1.27 10.30 -2.65
CA TYR A 146 -0.95 8.94 -3.10
C TYR A 146 -1.91 7.90 -2.54
N ILE A 147 -2.24 7.95 -1.25
CA ILE A 147 -3.28 7.09 -0.67
C ILE A 147 -4.64 7.34 -1.35
N GLY A 148 -4.95 8.60 -1.66
CA GLY A 148 -6.16 9.02 -2.37
C GLY A 148 -6.30 8.42 -3.78
N HIS A 149 -5.20 8.19 -4.51
CA HIS A 149 -5.20 7.51 -5.81
C HIS A 149 -5.75 6.08 -5.77
N PHE A 150 -5.79 5.47 -4.59
CA PHE A 150 -6.42 4.18 -4.35
C PHE A 150 -7.77 4.35 -3.66
N SER A 151 -7.78 4.94 -2.46
CA SER A 151 -8.93 4.93 -1.54
C SER A 151 -10.16 5.68 -2.06
N LYS A 152 -9.96 6.71 -2.90
CA LYS A 152 -11.08 7.47 -3.48
C LYS A 152 -11.82 6.68 -4.55
N PHE A 153 -11.11 5.84 -5.30
CA PHE A 153 -11.58 5.25 -6.55
C PHE A 153 -11.89 3.75 -6.44
N ILE A 154 -11.13 3.01 -5.61
CA ILE A 154 -11.33 1.58 -5.37
C ILE A 154 -12.32 1.41 -4.21
N LYS A 155 -13.49 0.83 -4.49
CA LYS A 155 -14.57 0.69 -3.51
C LYS A 155 -14.46 -0.63 -2.73
N LYS A 156 -15.04 -0.65 -1.53
CA LYS A 156 -15.18 -1.89 -0.75
C LYS A 156 -15.87 -2.96 -1.59
N GLY A 157 -15.28 -4.15 -1.65
CA GLY A 157 -15.78 -5.28 -2.45
C GLY A 157 -15.25 -5.29 -3.89
N ALA A 158 -14.46 -4.30 -4.31
CA ALA A 158 -13.72 -4.39 -5.56
C ALA A 158 -12.76 -5.57 -5.52
N PHE A 159 -12.57 -6.22 -6.67
CA PHE A 159 -11.60 -7.29 -6.82
C PHE A 159 -10.50 -6.87 -7.78
N ARG A 160 -9.26 -7.29 -7.47
CA ARG A 160 -8.11 -7.05 -8.34
C ARG A 160 -8.29 -7.84 -9.64
N VAL A 161 -8.09 -7.19 -10.78
CA VAL A 161 -8.01 -7.85 -12.09
C VAL A 161 -6.55 -7.99 -12.52
N SER A 162 -6.28 -8.88 -13.48
CA SER A 162 -4.91 -9.03 -13.99
C SER A 162 -4.41 -7.71 -14.57
N THR A 163 -3.16 -7.35 -14.25
CA THR A 163 -2.49 -6.16 -14.76
C THR A 163 -1.03 -6.53 -15.01
N THR A 164 -0.51 -6.13 -16.16
CA THR A 164 0.87 -6.39 -16.56
C THR A 164 1.43 -5.13 -17.18
N THR A 165 2.62 -4.73 -16.73
CA THR A 165 3.41 -3.69 -17.38
C THR A 165 4.46 -4.35 -18.27
N SER A 166 4.65 -3.81 -19.47
CA SER A 166 5.65 -4.33 -20.43
C SER A 166 7.07 -3.82 -20.14
N ARG A 167 7.21 -2.89 -19.20
CA ARG A 167 8.47 -2.27 -18.78
C ARG A 167 8.51 -2.18 -17.26
N SER A 168 9.66 -2.46 -16.66
CA SER A 168 9.90 -2.37 -15.22
C SER A 168 9.89 -0.93 -14.68
N THR A 169 9.95 0.07 -15.56
CA THR A 169 9.89 1.49 -15.19
C THR A 169 8.50 1.98 -14.80
N LEU A 170 7.46 1.20 -15.09
CA LEU A 170 6.08 1.47 -14.69
C LEU A 170 5.58 0.41 -13.72
N GLU A 171 4.93 0.87 -12.66
CA GLU A 171 4.21 0.03 -11.72
C GLU A 171 2.71 0.24 -11.91
N SER A 172 1.93 -0.84 -11.85
CA SER A 172 0.48 -0.71 -12.00
C SER A 172 -0.29 -1.80 -11.27
N THR A 173 -1.51 -1.47 -10.88
CA THR A 173 -2.51 -2.39 -10.33
C THR A 173 -3.90 -1.97 -10.82
N SER A 174 -4.78 -2.93 -11.06
CA SER A 174 -6.15 -2.64 -11.52
C SER A 174 -7.20 -3.40 -10.72
N PHE A 175 -8.35 -2.77 -10.55
CA PHE A 175 -9.48 -3.27 -9.78
C PHE A 175 -10.77 -3.08 -10.56
N LYS A 176 -11.71 -4.01 -10.39
CA LYS A 176 -13.09 -3.84 -10.85
C LYS A 176 -14.00 -3.65 -9.64
N ASN A 177 -14.68 -2.50 -9.59
CA ASN A 177 -15.70 -2.20 -8.59
C ASN A 177 -16.98 -2.99 -8.85
N SER A 178 -17.85 -3.08 -7.83
CA SER A 178 -19.12 -3.81 -7.92
C SER A 178 -20.12 -3.22 -8.92
N ASP A 179 -19.99 -1.94 -9.27
CA ASP A 179 -20.77 -1.29 -10.32
C ASP A 179 -20.25 -1.57 -11.73
N GLY A 180 -19.15 -2.30 -11.85
CA GLY A 180 -18.52 -2.68 -13.10
C GLY A 180 -17.39 -1.76 -13.54
N THR A 181 -17.22 -0.58 -12.92
CA THR A 181 -16.14 0.36 -13.26
C THR A 181 -14.77 -0.24 -12.99
N ILE A 182 -13.82 -0.01 -13.88
CA ILE A 182 -12.43 -0.46 -13.73
C ILE A 182 -11.57 0.74 -13.35
N VAL A 183 -10.72 0.52 -12.35
CA VAL A 183 -9.76 1.51 -11.85
C VAL A 183 -8.37 0.94 -12.04
N THR A 184 -7.54 1.61 -12.84
CA THR A 184 -6.12 1.28 -13.02
C THR A 184 -5.27 2.38 -12.41
N VAL A 185 -4.44 2.03 -11.44
CA VAL A 185 -3.43 2.94 -10.87
C VAL A 185 -2.10 2.66 -11.56
N VAL A 186 -1.41 3.71 -12.01
CA VAL A 186 -0.11 3.65 -12.69
C VAL A 186 0.85 4.61 -11.99
N MET A 187 2.08 4.16 -11.76
CA MET A 187 3.12 4.99 -11.14
C MET A 187 4.42 4.97 -11.96
N ASN A 188 4.99 6.16 -12.14
CA ASN A 188 6.29 6.41 -12.74
C ASN A 188 7.23 6.95 -11.65
N LYS A 189 8.25 6.17 -11.28
CA LYS A 189 9.28 6.57 -10.29
C LYS A 189 10.55 7.14 -10.93
N THR A 190 10.58 7.26 -12.25
CA THR A 190 11.78 7.66 -12.99
C THR A 190 11.85 9.17 -13.15
N ASP A 191 13.05 9.67 -13.46
CA ASP A 191 13.31 11.08 -13.79
C ASP A 191 12.83 11.48 -15.20
N HIS A 192 12.16 10.57 -15.91
CA HIS A 192 11.75 10.77 -17.30
C HIS A 192 10.25 10.61 -17.46
N LYS A 193 9.69 11.46 -18.32
CA LYS A 193 8.33 11.32 -18.79
C LYS A 193 8.18 10.03 -19.58
N ILE A 194 7.07 9.32 -19.38
CA ILE A 194 6.80 8.04 -20.05
C ILE A 194 5.49 8.14 -20.82
N ASP A 195 5.58 7.89 -22.13
CA ASP A 195 4.43 7.58 -22.96
C ASP A 195 4.14 6.07 -22.88
N TYR A 196 2.90 5.72 -22.56
CA TYR A 196 2.44 4.34 -22.51
C TYR A 196 1.06 4.18 -23.15
N LYS A 197 0.73 2.94 -23.49
CA LYS A 197 -0.63 2.57 -23.91
C LYS A 197 -1.30 1.78 -22.81
N LEU A 198 -2.50 2.20 -22.41
CA LEU A 198 -3.40 1.34 -21.64
C LEU A 198 -4.20 0.51 -22.64
N ILE A 199 -4.11 -0.81 -22.54
CA ILE A 199 -4.79 -1.77 -23.41
C ILE A 199 -5.75 -2.62 -22.57
N VAL A 200 -7.01 -2.67 -22.97
CA VAL A 200 -8.09 -3.43 -22.30
C VAL A 200 -8.93 -4.14 -23.35
N GLY A 201 -8.75 -5.46 -23.47
CA GLY A 201 -9.36 -6.22 -24.57
C GLY A 201 -8.88 -5.68 -25.92
N ASP A 202 -9.82 -5.31 -26.78
CA ASP A 202 -9.54 -4.75 -28.13
C ASP A 202 -9.41 -3.21 -28.14
N SER A 203 -9.53 -2.56 -26.98
CA SER A 203 -9.44 -1.11 -26.85
C SER A 203 -8.05 -0.67 -26.37
N GLU A 204 -7.55 0.43 -26.92
CA GLU A 204 -6.32 1.08 -26.45
C GLU A 204 -6.46 2.61 -26.35
N ILE A 205 -5.72 3.22 -25.42
CA ILE A 205 -5.54 4.66 -25.33
C ILE A 205 -4.07 4.99 -25.03
N SER A 206 -3.54 6.01 -25.72
CA SER A 206 -2.22 6.56 -25.42
C SER A 206 -2.31 7.55 -24.26
N VAL A 207 -1.43 7.40 -23.29
CA VAL A 207 -1.38 8.20 -22.07
C VAL A 207 0.07 8.60 -21.80
N GLU A 208 0.24 9.78 -21.25
CA GLU A 208 1.54 10.32 -20.83
C GLU A 208 1.55 10.46 -19.30
N ILE A 209 2.65 10.06 -18.65
CA ILE A 209 2.87 10.23 -17.21
C ILE A 209 4.20 10.93 -16.95
N GLU A 210 4.15 12.04 -16.22
CA GLU A 210 5.31 12.83 -15.83
C GLU A 210 6.28 12.05 -14.92
N PRO A 211 7.55 12.50 -14.79
CA PRO A 211 8.48 11.97 -13.79
C PRO A 211 7.89 12.01 -12.38
N HIS A 212 8.23 11.01 -11.55
CA HIS A 212 7.80 10.94 -10.17
C HIS A 212 6.29 11.17 -9.99
N ALA A 213 5.45 10.47 -10.76
CA ALA A 213 4.01 10.71 -10.76
C ALA A 213 3.21 9.43 -10.54
N ILE A 214 1.98 9.62 -10.06
CA ILE A 214 0.96 8.57 -9.95
C ILE A 214 -0.32 9.04 -10.66
N GLN A 215 -0.97 8.13 -11.37
CA GLN A 215 -2.18 8.39 -12.14
C GLN A 215 -3.22 7.32 -11.83
N THR A 216 -4.49 7.71 -11.82
CA THR A 216 -5.62 6.78 -11.70
C THR A 216 -6.53 6.95 -12.91
N LEU A 217 -6.64 5.91 -13.73
CA LEU A 217 -7.54 5.85 -14.88
C LEU A 217 -8.81 5.11 -14.48
N ILE A 218 -9.97 5.66 -14.86
CA ILE A 218 -11.29 5.11 -14.58
C ILE A 218 -12.03 4.95 -15.89
N TYR A 219 -12.57 3.77 -16.15
CA TYR A 219 -13.25 3.42 -17.39
C TYR A 219 -14.26 2.28 -17.22
#